data_AF-A0A4R6WUU4-F1
#
_entry.id   AF-A0A4R6WUU4-F1
#
_cell.length_a   1.000
_cell.length_b   1.000
_cell.length_c   1.000
_cell.angle_alpha   90.00
_cell.angle_beta   90.00
_cell.angle_gamma   90.00
#
_symmetry.space_group_name_H-M   'P 1'
#
loop_
_entity.id
_entity.type
_entity.pdbx_description
1 polymer ?
#
loop_
_entity_poly.entity_id
_entity_poly.type
_entity_poly.pdbx_seq_one_letter_code
_entity_poly.pdbx_strand_id
1 'polypeptide(L)'
;MDICVAENWDGEILYLPEPTGQSAMIAQVRDYWRAQCRDGRFPRRGDIDPLGLRGVLPYLSIMEFAPPTPRGDPFRIKFRLVGSELARFYGSEVTGKWLDEIPDWSDVDTADTLAVFRRVYDSAAPVYGLSLCLWEENPDHVFEFGCFPLSEDGRNVTHCLGIDDYTMIAPRPPRAI
;
A
#
# COMPACT_ATOMS: atom_id res chain seq x y z
N MET A 1 5.07 -19.04 -15.16
CA MET A 1 5.92 -19.02 -13.96
C MET A 1 4.96 -19.18 -12.81
N ASP A 2 4.83 -20.42 -12.33
CA ASP A 2 3.86 -20.75 -11.29
C ASP A 2 4.24 -19.99 -10.03
N ILE A 3 3.33 -19.19 -9.50
CA ILE A 3 3.49 -18.54 -8.21
C ILE A 3 3.38 -19.68 -7.18
N CYS A 4 4.48 -20.34 -6.88
CA CYS A 4 4.60 -21.22 -5.72
C CYS A 4 4.48 -20.33 -4.48
N VAL A 5 3.25 -20.11 -4.04
CA VAL A 5 2.96 -19.36 -2.81
C VAL A 5 3.33 -20.24 -1.63
N ALA A 6 4.49 -19.97 -1.02
CA ALA A 6 4.87 -20.60 0.23
C ALA A 6 3.97 -20.07 1.37
N GLU A 7 2.94 -20.85 1.70
CA GLU A 7 2.32 -21.14 3.01
C GLU A 7 1.98 -20.06 4.07
N ASN A 8 2.38 -18.78 4.03
CA ASN A 8 2.14 -17.88 5.19
C ASN A 8 1.44 -16.57 4.81
N TRP A 9 0.10 -16.60 4.74
CA TRP A 9 -0.72 -15.38 4.83
C TRP A 9 -0.66 -14.86 6.29
N ASP A 10 -0.44 -13.56 6.45
CA ASP A 10 -0.51 -12.83 7.72
C ASP A 10 -1.79 -11.99 7.69
N GLY A 11 -2.83 -12.45 8.38
CA GLY A 11 -4.19 -11.93 8.19
C GLY A 11 -4.69 -12.20 6.77
N GLU A 12 -5.18 -11.15 6.10
CA GLU A 12 -5.64 -11.15 4.71
C GLU A 12 -4.53 -10.78 3.71
N ILE A 13 -3.27 -10.70 4.15
CA ILE A 13 -2.14 -10.28 3.33
C ILE A 13 -1.14 -11.41 3.14
N LEU A 14 -0.72 -11.60 1.89
CA LEU A 14 0.47 -12.36 1.55
C LEU A 14 1.59 -11.40 1.19
N TYR A 15 2.61 -11.31 2.03
CA TYR A 15 3.80 -10.50 1.72
C TYR A 15 4.69 -11.19 0.68
N LEU A 16 5.13 -10.41 -0.31
CA LEU A 16 6.05 -10.85 -1.35
C LEU A 16 7.42 -10.17 -1.18
N PRO A 17 8.54 -10.89 -1.45
CA PRO A 17 9.86 -10.29 -1.39
C PRO A 17 10.10 -9.25 -2.50
N GLU A 18 9.43 -9.42 -3.64
CA GLU A 18 9.45 -8.54 -4.82
C GLU A 18 8.08 -8.65 -5.52
N PRO A 19 7.71 -7.70 -6.40
CA PRO A 19 6.50 -7.81 -7.21
C PRO A 19 6.47 -9.10 -8.05
N THR A 20 5.27 -9.60 -8.34
CA THR A 20 5.06 -10.80 -9.19
C THR A 20 5.62 -10.62 -10.61
N GLY A 21 5.76 -9.36 -11.05
CA GLY A 21 6.12 -8.98 -12.41
C GLY A 21 4.94 -8.94 -13.38
N GLN A 22 3.71 -9.17 -12.91
CA GLN A 22 2.50 -9.13 -13.74
C GLN A 22 1.90 -7.73 -13.85
N SER A 23 1.94 -6.94 -12.76
CA SER A 23 1.40 -5.57 -12.77
C SER A 23 2.35 -4.57 -13.43
N ALA A 24 1.92 -4.02 -14.57
CA ALA A 24 2.61 -2.89 -15.20
C ALA A 24 2.52 -1.61 -14.37
N MET A 25 1.45 -1.45 -13.56
CA MET A 25 1.26 -0.29 -12.70
C MET A 25 2.27 -0.28 -11.54
N ILE A 26 2.43 -1.41 -10.86
CA ILE A 26 3.41 -1.54 -9.78
C ILE A 26 4.82 -1.34 -10.33
N ALA A 27 5.13 -1.91 -11.49
CA ALA A 27 6.42 -1.69 -12.15
C ALA A 27 6.65 -0.20 -12.45
N GLN A 28 5.66 0.50 -13.01
CA GLN A 28 5.75 1.94 -13.29
C GLN A 28 6.01 2.76 -12.01
N VAL A 29 5.25 2.53 -10.95
CA VAL A 29 5.39 3.29 -9.69
C VAL A 29 6.72 3.00 -9.02
N ARG A 30 7.15 1.74 -8.99
CA ARG A 30 8.46 1.34 -8.45
C ARG A 30 9.59 2.03 -9.18
N ASP A 31 9.57 2.00 -10.51
CA ASP A 31 10.64 2.54 -11.34
C ASP A 31 10.67 4.07 -11.24
N TYR A 32 9.50 4.72 -11.21
CA TYR A 32 9.36 6.14 -10.93
C TYR A 32 9.93 6.52 -9.56
N TRP A 33 9.51 5.82 -8.49
CA TRP A 33 9.96 6.08 -7.13
C TRP A 33 11.48 5.93 -7.00
N ARG A 34 12.05 4.85 -7.57
CA ARG A 34 13.50 4.61 -7.61
C ARG A 34 14.24 5.76 -8.31
N ALA A 35 13.69 6.33 -9.38
CA ALA A 35 14.30 7.45 -10.08
C ALA A 35 14.29 8.77 -9.27
N GLN A 36 13.41 8.89 -8.28
CA GLN A 36 13.37 10.04 -7.37
C GLN A 36 14.29 9.87 -6.15
N CYS A 37 14.71 8.64 -5.82
CA CYS A 37 15.74 8.41 -4.82
C CYS A 37 17.09 8.93 -5.31
N ARG A 38 17.67 9.92 -4.60
CA ARG A 38 18.96 10.54 -4.96
C ARG A 38 19.92 10.51 -3.78
N ASP A 39 21.18 10.22 -4.04
CA ASP A 39 22.24 10.22 -3.03
C ASP A 39 21.91 9.38 -1.77
N GLY A 40 21.22 8.24 -1.97
CA GLY A 40 20.77 7.36 -0.89
C GLY A 40 19.62 7.92 -0.03
N ARG A 41 18.94 8.98 -0.49
CA ARG A 41 17.79 9.59 0.20
C ARG A 41 16.47 9.15 -0.42
N PHE A 42 15.46 9.03 0.44
CA PHE A 42 14.08 8.85 0.01
C PHE A 42 13.54 10.15 -0.62
N PRO A 43 12.64 10.05 -1.62
CA PRO A 43 11.97 11.22 -2.17
C PRO A 43 11.00 11.83 -1.15
N ARG A 44 10.83 13.14 -1.23
CA ARG A 44 9.77 13.85 -0.50
C ARG A 44 8.43 13.61 -1.15
N ARG A 45 7.37 13.76 -0.37
CA ARG A 45 6.01 13.79 -0.94
C ARG A 45 5.85 14.91 -1.97
N GLY A 46 6.52 16.05 -1.77
CA GLY A 46 6.55 17.15 -2.74
C GLY A 46 7.35 16.89 -4.02
N ASP A 47 8.20 15.86 -4.06
CA ASP A 47 8.98 15.49 -5.25
C ASP A 47 8.18 14.58 -6.20
N ILE A 48 7.04 14.05 -5.73
CA ILE A 48 6.15 13.21 -6.53
C ILE A 48 5.30 14.10 -7.44
N ASP A 49 5.71 14.19 -8.71
CA ASP A 49 4.96 14.83 -9.78
C ASP A 49 3.86 13.88 -10.31
N PRO A 50 2.56 14.22 -10.11
CA PRO A 50 1.45 13.41 -10.63
C PRO A 50 1.50 13.22 -12.15
N LEU A 51 2.15 14.13 -12.89
CA LEU A 51 2.25 14.01 -14.35
C LEU A 51 3.13 12.83 -14.79
N GLY A 52 4.09 12.42 -13.96
CA GLY A 52 4.90 11.22 -14.19
C GLY A 52 4.14 9.90 -13.95
N LEU A 53 2.97 9.98 -13.29
CA LEU A 53 2.17 8.83 -12.87
C LEU A 53 0.73 8.85 -13.41
N ARG A 54 0.44 9.68 -14.44
CA ARG A 54 -0.93 9.90 -14.96
C ARG A 54 -1.73 8.62 -15.20
N GLY A 55 -1.09 7.58 -15.74
CA GLY A 55 -1.74 6.32 -16.06
C GLY A 55 -2.20 5.50 -14.85
N VAL A 56 -1.67 5.80 -13.66
CA VAL A 56 -1.94 5.02 -12.43
C VAL A 56 -2.55 5.87 -11.30
N LEU A 57 -2.74 7.19 -11.51
CA LEU A 57 -3.31 8.09 -10.50
C LEU A 57 -4.60 7.59 -9.84
N PRO A 58 -5.56 6.97 -10.55
CA PRO A 58 -6.79 6.47 -9.92
C PRO A 58 -6.56 5.36 -8.87
N TYR A 59 -5.40 4.72 -8.91
CA TYR A 59 -5.01 3.59 -8.08
C TYR A 59 -3.93 3.94 -7.05
N LEU A 60 -3.54 5.22 -6.95
CA LEU A 60 -2.52 5.67 -6.00
C LEU A 60 -3.10 6.17 -4.68
N SER A 61 -2.35 5.99 -3.61
CA SER A 61 -2.61 6.59 -2.30
C SER A 61 -1.35 7.24 -1.73
N ILE A 62 -1.55 8.26 -0.88
CA ILE A 62 -0.48 8.83 -0.05
C ILE A 62 -0.94 8.80 1.40
N MET A 63 -0.11 8.17 2.24
CA MET A 63 -0.30 8.08 3.68
C MET A 63 0.75 8.93 4.38
N GLU A 64 0.36 9.60 5.46
CA GLU A 64 1.26 10.25 6.41
C GLU A 64 1.29 9.46 7.71
N PHE A 65 2.48 9.32 8.29
CA PHE A 65 2.71 8.56 9.51
C PHE A 65 2.90 9.48 10.71
N ALA A 66 2.15 9.20 11.78
CA ALA A 66 2.40 9.73 13.11
C ALA A 66 3.08 8.63 13.94
N PRO A 67 4.38 8.77 14.25
CA PRO A 67 5.11 7.75 15.00
C PRO A 67 4.65 7.67 16.46
N PRO A 68 4.85 6.52 17.14
CA PRO A 68 4.53 6.41 18.55
C PRO A 68 5.29 7.44 19.39
N THR A 69 4.64 7.98 20.42
CA THR A 69 5.26 8.97 21.31
C THR A 69 5.64 8.34 22.66
N PRO A 70 6.63 8.90 23.39
CA PRO A 70 6.93 8.47 24.76
C PRO A 70 5.77 8.66 25.75
N ARG A 71 4.74 9.44 25.39
CA ARG A 71 3.55 9.67 26.21
C ARG A 71 2.49 8.57 26.03
N GLY A 72 2.73 7.61 25.14
CA GLY A 72 1.85 6.47 24.90
C GLY A 72 0.95 6.60 23.68
N ASP A 73 1.11 7.63 22.83
CA ASP A 73 0.37 7.70 21.58
C ASP A 73 0.81 6.57 20.65
N PRO A 74 -0.12 5.82 20.03
CA PRO A 74 0.23 4.72 19.12
C PRO A 74 0.75 5.25 17.78
N PHE A 75 1.25 4.35 16.93
CA PHE A 75 1.49 4.66 15.53
C PHE A 75 0.15 4.86 14.82
N ARG A 76 -0.01 5.99 14.15
CA ARG A 76 -1.25 6.32 13.43
C ARG A 76 -0.94 6.68 11.98
N ILE A 77 -1.92 6.42 11.11
CA ILE A 77 -1.81 6.63 9.68
C ILE A 77 -2.92 7.58 9.25
N LYS A 78 -2.56 8.60 8.48
CA LYS A 78 -3.50 9.55 7.91
C LYS A 78 -3.51 9.46 6.39
N PHE A 79 -4.68 9.28 5.81
CA PHE A 79 -4.84 9.31 4.35
C PHE A 79 -4.76 10.77 3.86
N ARG A 80 -3.78 11.08 3.02
CA ARG A 80 -3.55 12.41 2.45
C ARG A 80 -4.03 12.53 1.01
N LEU A 81 -4.01 11.43 0.27
CA LEU A 81 -4.52 11.30 -1.08
C LEU A 81 -5.00 9.86 -1.27
N VAL A 82 -6.15 9.70 -1.92
CA VAL A 82 -6.66 8.41 -2.38
C VAL A 82 -7.21 8.60 -3.79
N GLY A 83 -6.75 7.77 -4.72
CA GLY A 83 -7.20 7.78 -6.11
C GLY A 83 -8.66 7.37 -6.24
N SER A 84 -9.30 7.76 -7.34
CA SER A 84 -10.75 7.56 -7.52
C SER A 84 -11.18 6.09 -7.58
N GLU A 85 -10.35 5.21 -8.16
CA GLU A 85 -10.67 3.78 -8.17
C GLU A 85 -10.43 3.16 -6.79
N LEU A 86 -9.39 3.56 -6.06
CA LEU A 86 -9.22 3.15 -4.66
C LEU A 86 -10.42 3.55 -3.81
N ALA A 87 -10.88 4.80 -3.92
CA ALA A 87 -12.05 5.27 -3.18
C ALA A 87 -13.31 4.45 -3.50
N ARG A 88 -13.45 3.98 -4.76
CA ARG A 88 -14.54 3.07 -5.16
C ARG A 88 -14.42 1.70 -4.49
N PHE A 89 -13.21 1.13 -4.42
CA PHE A 89 -12.97 -0.17 -3.76
C PHE A 89 -13.06 -0.10 -2.24
N TYR A 90 -12.58 0.98 -1.62
CA TYR A 90 -12.66 1.20 -0.17
C TYR A 90 -14.10 1.44 0.32
N GLY A 91 -15.05 1.67 -0.59
CA GLY A 91 -16.47 1.86 -0.28
C GLY A 91 -16.80 3.11 0.53
N SER A 92 -15.80 3.95 0.84
CA SER A 92 -15.94 5.13 1.69
C SER A 92 -14.90 6.20 1.31
N GLU A 93 -15.27 7.47 1.48
CA GLU A 93 -14.31 8.58 1.34
C GLU A 93 -13.42 8.63 2.59
N VAL A 94 -12.16 8.24 2.43
CA VAL A 94 -11.18 8.17 3.53
C VAL A 94 -10.18 9.31 3.52
N THR A 95 -10.15 10.14 2.47
CA THR A 95 -9.19 11.24 2.36
C THR A 95 -9.34 12.22 3.52
N GLY A 96 -8.21 12.52 4.17
CA GLY A 96 -8.16 13.42 5.32
C GLY A 96 -8.47 12.76 6.67
N LYS A 97 -8.91 11.50 6.69
CA LYS A 97 -9.20 10.74 7.90
C LYS A 97 -7.97 9.99 8.41
N TRP A 98 -7.95 9.72 9.72
CA TRP A 98 -7.04 8.76 10.30
C TRP A 98 -7.60 7.35 10.15
N LEU A 99 -6.73 6.36 9.95
CA LEU A 99 -7.13 4.95 9.75
C LEU A 99 -8.02 4.44 10.89
N ASP A 100 -7.68 4.78 12.14
CA ASP A 100 -8.42 4.42 13.35
C ASP A 100 -9.73 5.22 13.56
N GLU A 101 -10.06 6.12 12.64
CA GLU A 101 -11.28 6.93 12.66
C GLU A 101 -12.23 6.62 11.48
N ILE A 102 -11.93 5.60 10.66
CA ILE A 102 -12.79 5.20 9.54
C ILE A 102 -13.90 4.29 10.06
N PRO A 103 -15.18 4.72 10.03
CA PRO A 103 -16.26 3.97 10.67
C PRO A 103 -16.74 2.75 9.88
N ASP A 104 -16.53 2.75 8.56
CA ASP A 104 -17.09 1.76 7.63
C ASP A 104 -16.14 0.60 7.35
N TRP A 105 -14.94 0.61 7.93
CA TRP A 105 -13.93 -0.44 7.76
C TRP A 105 -14.02 -1.48 8.86
N SER A 106 -13.77 -2.74 8.54
CA SER A 106 -13.73 -3.79 9.55
C SER A 106 -12.48 -3.67 10.43
N ASP A 107 -12.51 -4.28 11.62
CA ASP A 107 -11.33 -4.37 12.48
C ASP A 107 -10.16 -5.09 11.78
N VAL A 108 -10.46 -6.05 10.91
CA VAL A 108 -9.47 -6.81 10.13
C VAL A 108 -8.83 -5.91 9.08
N ASP A 109 -9.62 -5.23 8.24
CA ASP A 109 -9.10 -4.29 7.23
C ASP A 109 -8.23 -3.20 7.87
N THR A 110 -8.69 -2.70 9.02
CA THR A 110 -7.98 -1.68 9.80
C THR A 110 -6.65 -2.21 10.34
N ALA A 111 -6.63 -3.41 10.92
CA ALA A 111 -5.43 -4.03 11.46
C ALA A 111 -4.40 -4.39 10.38
N ASP A 112 -4.87 -4.96 9.26
CA ASP A 112 -4.03 -5.39 8.15
C ASP A 112 -3.43 -4.17 7.42
N THR A 113 -4.22 -3.13 7.19
CA THR A 113 -3.73 -1.85 6.66
C THR A 113 -2.69 -1.22 7.57
N LEU A 114 -2.93 -1.23 8.89
CA LEU A 114 -1.97 -0.74 9.87
C LEU A 114 -0.65 -1.53 9.81
N ALA A 115 -0.72 -2.85 9.68
CA ALA A 115 0.44 -3.73 9.61
C ALA A 115 1.31 -3.46 8.38
N VAL A 116 0.71 -3.30 7.18
CA VAL A 116 1.44 -2.98 5.94
C VAL A 116 2.22 -1.68 6.10
N PHE A 117 1.55 -0.61 6.51
CA PHE A 117 2.20 0.69 6.61
C PHE A 117 3.19 0.77 7.76
N ARG A 118 2.95 0.04 8.84
CA ARG A 118 3.93 -0.11 9.92
C ARG A 118 5.18 -0.81 9.41
N ARG A 119 5.04 -1.84 8.57
CA ARG A 119 6.16 -2.54 7.94
C ARG A 119 6.99 -1.61 7.05
N VAL A 120 6.36 -0.75 6.26
CA VAL A 120 7.06 0.27 5.45
C VAL A 120 7.86 1.22 6.35
N TYR A 121 7.22 1.72 7.42
CA TYR A 121 7.85 2.63 8.37
C TYR A 121 9.06 2.01 9.09
N ASP A 122 8.90 0.79 9.64
CA ASP A 122 9.94 0.14 10.43
C ASP A 122 11.11 -0.38 9.56
N SER A 123 10.82 -0.89 8.35
CA SER A 123 11.86 -1.45 7.46
C SER A 123 12.57 -0.39 6.62
N ALA A 124 11.96 0.78 6.43
CA ALA A 124 12.41 1.81 5.50
C ALA A 124 12.69 1.28 4.08
N ALA A 125 11.87 0.33 3.64
CA ALA A 125 11.99 -0.33 2.34
C ALA A 125 10.61 -0.47 1.67
N PRO A 126 10.57 -0.63 0.33
CA PRO A 126 9.34 -0.99 -0.35
C PRO A 126 8.74 -2.29 0.19
N VAL A 127 7.42 -2.33 0.30
CA VAL A 127 6.64 -3.52 0.70
C VAL A 127 5.73 -3.90 -0.45
N TYR A 128 5.67 -5.19 -0.77
CA TYR A 128 4.82 -5.75 -1.81
C TYR A 128 3.99 -6.90 -1.25
N GLY A 129 2.86 -7.18 -1.88
CA GLY A 129 2.03 -8.30 -1.48
C GLY A 129 0.80 -8.50 -2.34
N LEU A 130 0.04 -9.54 -1.96
CA LEU A 130 -1.33 -9.74 -2.38
C LEU A 130 -2.24 -9.46 -1.17
N SER A 131 -3.38 -8.81 -1.39
CA SER A 131 -4.40 -8.61 -0.36
C SER A 131 -5.75 -9.10 -0.87
N LEU A 132 -6.60 -9.60 0.03
CA LEU A 132 -7.97 -9.97 -0.32
C LEU A 132 -8.80 -8.75 -0.71
N CYS A 133 -9.78 -8.97 -1.57
CA CYS A 133 -10.80 -8.00 -1.92
C CYS A 133 -12.13 -8.69 -2.25
N LEU A 134 -13.22 -7.96 -2.03
CA LEU A 134 -14.53 -8.36 -2.52
C LEU A 134 -14.64 -8.08 -4.02
N TRP A 135 -14.87 -9.12 -4.81
CA TRP A 135 -15.06 -9.01 -6.26
C TRP A 135 -16.26 -9.83 -6.71
N GLU A 136 -17.23 -9.19 -7.38
CA GLU A 136 -18.48 -9.83 -7.84
C GLU A 136 -19.17 -10.66 -6.73
N GLU A 137 -19.30 -10.07 -5.53
CA GLU A 137 -19.88 -10.70 -4.33
C GLU A 137 -19.07 -11.88 -3.75
N ASN A 138 -17.85 -12.14 -4.25
CA ASN A 138 -16.95 -13.17 -3.75
C ASN A 138 -15.71 -12.56 -3.07
N PRO A 139 -15.51 -12.79 -1.75
CA PRO A 139 -14.39 -12.23 -0.99
C PRO A 139 -13.06 -12.99 -1.15
N ASP A 140 -13.02 -14.08 -1.93
CA ASP A 140 -11.82 -14.91 -2.11
C ASP A 140 -11.03 -14.53 -3.38
N HIS A 141 -10.92 -13.23 -3.64
CA HIS A 141 -10.13 -12.65 -4.73
C HIS A 141 -8.99 -11.81 -4.19
N VAL A 142 -7.92 -11.70 -4.97
CA VAL A 142 -6.72 -10.96 -4.61
C VAL A 142 -6.40 -9.89 -5.63
N PHE A 143 -5.82 -8.80 -5.16
CA PHE A 143 -5.10 -7.82 -5.98
C PHE A 143 -3.65 -7.72 -5.50
N GLU A 144 -2.76 -7.25 -6.37
CA GLU A 144 -1.36 -6.98 -6.00
C GLU A 144 -1.19 -5.52 -5.58
N PHE A 145 -0.38 -5.27 -4.54
CA PHE A 145 -0.07 -3.92 -4.08
C PHE A 145 1.43 -3.68 -3.97
N GLY A 146 1.79 -2.39 -4.00
CA GLY A 146 3.12 -1.89 -3.68
C GLY A 146 3.06 -0.66 -2.79
N CYS A 147 3.95 -0.58 -1.82
CA CYS A 147 4.05 0.54 -0.88
C CYS A 147 5.49 1.03 -0.82
N PHE A 148 5.71 2.31 -1.08
CA PHE A 148 7.04 2.90 -1.25
C PHE A 148 7.29 4.03 -0.22
N PRO A 149 8.38 3.97 0.56
CA PRO A 149 8.64 4.95 1.60
C PRO A 149 8.99 6.32 1.02
N LEU A 150 8.43 7.36 1.63
CA LEU A 150 8.70 8.76 1.34
C LEU A 150 9.20 9.45 2.62
N SER A 151 9.95 10.53 2.46
CA SER A 151 10.56 11.25 3.60
C SER A 151 10.63 12.74 3.37
N GLU A 152 10.24 13.54 4.36
CA GLU A 152 10.37 15.01 4.30
C GLU A 152 11.83 15.48 4.52
N ASP A 153 12.64 14.73 5.28
CA ASP A 153 14.05 15.03 5.53
C ASP A 153 15.04 14.21 4.67
N GLY A 154 14.49 13.31 3.84
CA GLY A 154 15.22 12.40 2.96
C GLY A 154 15.81 11.16 3.66
N ARG A 155 15.56 10.97 4.96
CA ARG A 155 16.15 9.87 5.76
C ARG A 155 15.12 9.11 6.56
N ASN A 156 14.28 9.80 7.31
CA ASN A 156 13.26 9.18 8.15
C ASN A 156 11.98 9.02 7.37
N VAL A 157 11.41 7.81 7.34
CA VAL A 157 10.14 7.58 6.66
C VAL A 157 9.04 8.36 7.38
N THR A 158 8.39 9.28 6.67
CA THR A 158 7.27 10.08 7.20
C THR A 158 5.98 9.84 6.43
N HIS A 159 6.09 9.32 5.22
CA HIS A 159 4.96 9.08 4.33
C HIS A 159 5.17 7.78 3.55
N CYS A 160 4.11 7.33 2.88
CA CYS A 160 4.16 6.23 1.94
C CYS A 160 3.38 6.59 0.68
N LEU A 161 3.92 6.23 -0.48
CA LEU A 161 3.21 6.18 -1.76
C LEU A 161 2.72 4.74 -1.96
N GLY A 162 1.40 4.54 -1.98
CA GLY A 162 0.77 3.24 -2.23
C GLY A 162 0.25 3.13 -3.66
N ILE A 163 0.21 1.90 -4.18
CA ILE A 163 -0.42 1.52 -5.45
C ILE A 163 -1.13 0.18 -5.25
N ASP A 164 -2.41 0.10 -5.62
CA ASP A 164 -3.19 -1.14 -5.59
C ASP A 164 -3.68 -1.46 -7.01
N ASP A 165 -3.22 -2.57 -7.59
CA ASP A 165 -3.62 -2.97 -8.94
C ASP A 165 -4.92 -3.80 -8.93
N TYR A 166 -6.04 -3.09 -8.87
CA TYR A 166 -7.37 -3.68 -9.00
C TYR A 166 -7.77 -4.01 -10.45
N THR A 167 -6.89 -3.87 -11.44
CA THR A 167 -7.17 -4.32 -12.82
C THR A 167 -6.81 -5.79 -13.05
N MET A 168 -6.03 -6.36 -12.14
CA MET A 168 -5.53 -7.73 -12.17
C MET A 168 -6.12 -8.57 -11.04
N ILE A 169 -7.40 -8.38 -10.74
CA ILE A 169 -8.09 -9.16 -9.70
C ILE A 169 -8.22 -10.61 -10.17
N ALA A 170 -7.78 -11.53 -9.32
CA ALA A 170 -7.80 -12.97 -9.61
C ALA A 170 -8.31 -13.77 -8.41
N PRO A 171 -8.85 -14.98 -8.61
CA PRO A 171 -9.17 -15.86 -7.49
C PRO A 171 -7.94 -16.10 -6.63
N ARG A 172 -8.13 -16.18 -5.31
CA ARG A 172 -7.04 -16.47 -4.39
C ARG A 172 -6.37 -17.80 -4.77
N PRO A 173 -5.03 -17.86 -4.83
CA PRO A 173 -4.32 -19.11 -5.09
C PRO A 173 -4.71 -20.19 -4.07
N PRO A 174 -4.87 -21.46 -4.49
CA PRO A 174 -5.23 -22.54 -3.57
C PRO A 174 -4.18 -22.67 -2.46
N ARG A 175 -4.66 -22.87 -1.22
CA ARG A 175 -3.78 -23.23 -0.10
C ARG A 175 -3.17 -24.60 -0.40
N ALA A 176 -1.85 -24.74 -0.28
CA ALA A 176 -1.24 -26.05 -0.20
C ALA A 176 -1.85 -26.81 1.01
N ILE A 177 -2.20 -28.08 0.80
CA ILE A 177 -2.85 -28.96 1.80
C ILE A 177 -1.77 -29.68 2.60
#